data_AF-A0A965PJI6-F1
#
_entry.id   AF-A0A965PJI6-F1
#
_cell.length_a   1.000
_cell.length_b   1.000
_cell.length_c   1.000
_cell.angle_alpha   90.00
_cell.angle_beta   90.00
_cell.angle_gamma   90.00
#
_symmetry.space_group_name_H-M   'P 1'
#
loop_
_entity.id
_entity.type
_entity.pdbx_description
1 polymer ?
#
loop_
_entity_poly.entity_id
_entity_poly.type
_entity_poly.pdbx_seq_one_letter_code
_entity_poly.pdbx_strand_id
1 'polypeptide(L)'
;MIMDKFISKNMKREAQQPFQTGIRKDPNVPIHMWPLQDQITYWENRTDADRFVDKYPIYSFWITEVRKLSKVHPTFFDAKINKLQDLVTEMYDNKTFPRDAVNILQKHGVY
;
A
#
# COMPACT_ATOMS: atom_id res chain seq x y z
N MET A 1 -23.36 50.81 24.52
CA MET A 1 -23.57 49.74 23.52
C MET A 1 -22.69 48.55 23.88
N ILE A 2 -23.28 47.49 24.43
CA ILE A 2 -22.57 46.29 24.94
C ILE A 2 -22.55 45.16 23.89
N MET A 3 -23.32 45.28 22.81
CA MET A 3 -23.46 44.27 21.74
C MET A 3 -22.23 44.10 20.83
N ASP A 4 -21.40 45.13 20.64
CA ASP A 4 -20.29 45.07 19.66
C ASP A 4 -19.04 44.30 20.15
N LYS A 5 -18.90 44.12 21.47
CA LYS A 5 -17.75 43.40 22.05
C LYS A 5 -17.89 41.89 22.02
N PHE A 6 -19.11 41.37 21.84
CA PHE A 6 -19.36 39.93 21.76
C PHE A 6 -19.21 39.38 20.34
N ILE A 7 -19.61 40.17 19.33
CA ILE A 7 -19.46 39.80 17.91
C ILE A 7 -17.96 39.74 17.52
N SER A 8 -17.20 40.74 17.93
CA SER A 8 -15.75 40.84 17.64
C SER A 8 -14.90 39.73 18.29
N LYS A 9 -15.35 39.19 19.44
CA LYS A 9 -14.64 38.12 20.15
C LYS A 9 -14.88 36.73 19.54
N ASN A 10 -16.05 36.51 18.96
CA ASN A 10 -16.35 35.28 18.21
C ASN A 10 -15.66 35.27 16.84
N MET A 11 -15.67 36.39 16.10
CA MET A 11 -14.97 36.46 14.80
C MET A 11 -13.45 36.31 14.92
N LYS A 12 -12.82 36.80 16.00
CA LYS A 12 -11.39 36.57 16.26
C LYS A 12 -11.07 35.11 16.57
N ARG A 13 -11.99 34.36 17.17
CA ARG A 13 -11.80 32.93 17.43
C ARG A 13 -11.94 32.12 16.15
N GLU A 14 -12.88 32.44 15.27
CA GLU A 14 -13.04 31.77 13.97
C GLU A 14 -11.85 32.05 13.02
N ALA A 15 -11.29 33.26 13.05
CA ALA A 15 -10.13 33.62 12.22
C ALA A 15 -8.78 33.06 12.73
N GLN A 16 -8.71 32.59 13.98
CA GLN A 16 -7.49 32.09 14.62
C GLN A 16 -7.59 30.62 15.06
N GLN A 17 -8.62 29.88 14.65
CA GLN A 17 -8.45 28.44 14.65
C GLN A 17 -7.50 28.11 13.50
N PRO A 18 -6.30 27.56 13.76
CA PRO A 18 -5.64 26.82 12.69
C PRO A 18 -6.70 25.85 12.17
N PHE A 19 -6.80 25.69 10.85
CA PHE A 19 -7.57 24.61 10.26
C PHE A 19 -7.06 23.32 10.91
N GLN A 20 -7.73 22.90 11.99
CA GLN A 20 -7.47 21.64 12.60
C GLN A 20 -7.98 20.71 11.54
N THR A 21 -7.06 20.03 10.86
CA THR A 21 -7.34 18.87 10.03
C THR A 21 -7.97 17.83 10.94
N GLY A 22 -9.24 18.02 11.31
CA GLY A 22 -10.12 17.00 11.82
C GLY A 22 -10.29 16.07 10.62
N ILE A 23 -9.74 14.87 10.69
CA ILE A 23 -10.24 13.83 11.56
C ILE A 23 -9.06 13.00 12.07
N ARG A 24 -9.18 12.54 13.32
CA ARG A 24 -8.23 11.60 13.94
C ARG A 24 -8.00 10.43 12.99
N LYS A 25 -6.73 10.12 12.77
CA LYS A 25 -6.19 8.93 12.10
C LYS A 25 -6.60 7.66 12.86
N ASP A 26 -7.88 7.38 12.97
CA ASP A 26 -8.34 6.09 13.48
C ASP A 26 -8.09 5.06 12.36
N PRO A 27 -7.20 4.08 12.57
CA PRO A 27 -6.88 3.07 11.55
C PRO A 27 -8.11 2.26 11.11
N ASN A 28 -9.21 2.31 11.87
CA ASN A 28 -10.43 1.58 11.58
C ASN A 28 -11.40 2.33 10.66
N VAL A 29 -11.14 3.60 10.33
CA VAL A 29 -12.01 4.36 9.41
C VAL A 29 -11.55 4.13 7.97
N PRO A 30 -12.40 3.57 7.09
CA PRO A 30 -12.05 3.37 5.69
C PRO A 30 -11.65 4.67 4.99
N ILE A 31 -10.62 4.61 4.12
CA ILE A 31 -10.03 5.78 3.43
C ILE A 31 -11.07 6.63 2.68
N HIS A 32 -12.10 6.00 2.09
CA HIS A 32 -13.13 6.72 1.33
C HIS A 32 -13.98 7.67 2.19
N MET A 33 -13.92 7.54 3.53
CA MET A 33 -14.60 8.43 4.48
C MET A 33 -13.70 9.57 4.97
N TRP A 34 -12.43 9.60 4.57
CA TRP A 34 -11.49 10.67 4.95
C TRP A 34 -11.74 11.94 4.13
N PRO A 35 -11.32 13.12 4.60
CA PRO A 35 -11.28 14.32 3.77
C PRO A 35 -10.49 14.08 2.47
N LEU A 36 -10.95 14.64 1.35
CA LEU A 36 -10.36 14.41 0.02
C LEU A 36 -8.85 14.72 -0.02
N GLN A 37 -8.42 15.80 0.64
CA GLN A 37 -7.02 16.18 0.73
C GLN A 37 -6.16 15.07 1.36
N ASP A 38 -6.66 14.47 2.44
CA ASP A 38 -5.96 13.40 3.15
C ASP A 38 -5.95 12.11 2.31
N GLN A 39 -7.01 11.84 1.55
CA GLN A 39 -7.03 10.73 0.59
C GLN A 39 -5.91 10.90 -0.44
N ILE A 40 -5.80 12.08 -1.06
CA ILE A 40 -4.76 12.38 -2.05
C ILE A 40 -3.37 12.19 -1.43
N THR A 41 -3.13 12.79 -0.26
CA THR A 41 -1.86 12.67 0.47
C THR A 41 -1.54 11.23 0.84
N TYR A 42 -2.54 10.43 1.23
CA TYR A 42 -2.36 9.00 1.47
C TYR A 42 -1.89 8.27 0.22
N TRP A 43 -2.56 8.47 -0.93
CA TRP A 43 -2.23 7.81 -2.18
C TRP A 43 -0.88 8.24 -2.77
N GLU A 44 -0.51 9.52 -2.62
CA GLU A 44 0.77 10.06 -3.12
C GLU A 44 1.97 9.54 -2.32
N ASN A 45 1.82 9.33 -1.01
CA ASN A 45 2.92 8.94 -0.13
C ASN A 45 3.04 7.42 0.07
N ARG A 46 2.30 6.61 -0.70
CA ARG A 46 2.38 5.16 -0.58
C ARG A 46 3.73 4.63 -1.06
N THR A 47 4.38 3.87 -0.19
CA THR A 47 5.59 3.15 -0.56
C THR A 47 5.26 2.00 -1.51
N ASP A 48 6.26 1.53 -2.23
CA ASP A 48 6.14 0.35 -3.10
C ASP A 48 5.75 -0.91 -2.30
N ALA A 49 6.23 -1.03 -1.06
CA ALA A 49 5.85 -2.08 -0.13
C ALA A 49 4.35 -2.03 0.21
N ASP A 50 3.80 -0.83 0.47
CA ASP A 50 2.36 -0.69 0.75
C ASP A 50 1.54 -1.13 -0.47
N ARG A 51 1.95 -0.72 -1.67
CA ARG A 51 1.27 -1.11 -2.92
C ARG A 51 1.36 -2.61 -3.16
N PHE A 52 2.48 -3.22 -2.78
CA PHE A 52 2.67 -4.66 -2.85
C PHE A 52 1.69 -5.39 -1.95
N VAL A 53 1.54 -4.97 -0.68
CA VAL A 53 0.64 -5.63 0.28
C VAL A 53 -0.82 -5.54 -0.17
N ASP A 54 -1.26 -4.40 -0.70
CA ASP A 54 -2.62 -4.26 -1.23
C ASP A 54 -2.90 -5.20 -2.40
N LYS A 55 -1.94 -5.30 -3.33
CA LYS A 55 -2.12 -6.11 -4.54
C LYS A 55 -1.91 -7.60 -4.28
N TYR A 56 -1.05 -7.94 -3.32
CA TYR A 56 -0.62 -9.30 -3.01
C TYR A 56 -0.71 -9.58 -1.51
N PRO A 57 -1.93 -9.54 -0.93
CA PRO A 57 -2.13 -9.68 0.51
C PRO A 57 -1.73 -11.06 1.04
N ILE A 58 -1.68 -12.06 0.17
CA ILE A 58 -1.29 -13.44 0.51
C ILE A 58 -0.29 -13.93 -0.53
N TYR A 59 0.67 -14.72 -0.07
CA TYR A 59 1.69 -15.38 -0.90
C TYR A 59 1.10 -16.10 -2.12
N SER A 60 -0.05 -16.77 -1.98
CA SER A 60 -0.70 -17.52 -3.06
C SER A 60 -1.10 -16.64 -4.24
N PHE A 61 -1.57 -15.41 -4.00
CA PHE A 61 -1.87 -14.45 -5.07
C PHE A 61 -0.60 -14.02 -5.80
N TRP A 62 0.46 -13.75 -5.03
CA TRP A 62 1.75 -13.34 -5.58
C TRP A 62 2.39 -14.43 -6.44
N ILE A 63 2.53 -15.66 -5.92
CA ILE A 63 3.20 -16.75 -6.64
C ILE A 63 2.42 -17.18 -7.88
N THR A 64 1.09 -17.08 -7.86
CA THR A 64 0.24 -17.33 -9.03
C THR A 64 0.55 -16.34 -10.14
N GLU A 65 0.75 -15.07 -9.80
CA GLU A 65 1.11 -14.04 -10.78
C GLU A 65 2.54 -14.23 -11.29
N VAL A 66 3.49 -14.59 -10.41
CA VAL A 66 4.86 -14.96 -10.81
C VAL A 66 4.85 -16.12 -11.81
N ARG A 67 4.06 -17.17 -11.54
CA ARG A 67 3.88 -18.32 -12.46
C ARG A 67 3.29 -17.90 -13.80
N LYS A 68 2.31 -17.01 -13.79
CA LYS A 68 1.68 -16.49 -15.01
C LYS A 68 2.66 -15.68 -15.86
N LEU A 69 3.50 -14.87 -15.20
CA LEU A 69 4.49 -14.03 -15.86
C LEU A 69 5.72 -14.81 -16.35
N SER A 70 6.09 -15.90 -15.68
CA SER A 70 7.23 -16.74 -16.08
C SER A 70 6.98 -17.46 -17.41
N LYS A 71 5.71 -17.69 -17.79
CA LYS A 71 5.28 -18.42 -19.00
C LYS A 71 5.78 -19.88 -19.07
N VAL A 72 6.25 -20.41 -17.95
CA VAL A 72 6.74 -21.80 -17.86
C VAL A 72 5.59 -22.74 -17.59
N HIS A 73 5.71 -24.00 -18.03
CA HIS A 73 4.69 -25.02 -17.77
C HIS A 73 4.48 -25.19 -16.24
N PRO A 74 3.22 -25.24 -15.75
CA PRO A 74 2.92 -25.27 -14.32
C PRO A 74 3.68 -26.34 -13.53
N THR A 75 3.72 -27.59 -14.00
CA THR A 75 4.44 -28.66 -13.29
C THR A 75 5.95 -28.44 -13.21
N PHE A 76 6.56 -27.83 -14.23
CA PHE A 76 7.98 -27.51 -14.17
C PHE A 76 8.24 -26.37 -13.19
N PHE A 77 7.38 -25.34 -13.21
CA PHE A 77 7.45 -24.23 -12.27
C PHE A 77 7.35 -24.75 -10.83
N ASP A 78 6.34 -25.55 -10.51
CA ASP A 78 6.13 -26.07 -9.16
C ASP A 78 7.31 -26.94 -8.70
N ALA A 79 7.85 -27.80 -9.57
CA ALA A 79 9.02 -28.63 -9.26
C ALA A 79 10.28 -27.81 -8.98
N LYS A 80 10.45 -26.66 -9.64
CA LYS A 80 11.59 -25.76 -9.41
C LYS A 80 11.40 -24.90 -8.16
N ILE A 81 10.20 -24.37 -7.95
CA ILE A 81 9.88 -23.55 -6.77
C ILE A 81 10.02 -24.37 -5.48
N ASN A 82 9.63 -25.64 -5.48
CA ASN A 82 9.83 -26.52 -4.32
C ASN A 82 11.31 -26.67 -3.92
N LYS A 83 12.25 -26.51 -4.87
CA LYS A 83 13.70 -26.54 -4.59
C LYS A 83 14.26 -25.18 -4.16
N LEU A 84 13.55 -24.10 -4.48
CA LEU A 84 13.93 -22.71 -4.23
C LEU A 84 12.99 -22.05 -3.21
N GLN A 85 12.33 -22.85 -2.37
CA GLN A 85 11.27 -22.38 -1.49
C GLN A 85 11.75 -21.24 -0.58
N ASP A 86 12.92 -21.40 0.03
CA ASP A 86 13.51 -20.39 0.92
C ASP A 86 13.72 -19.04 0.21
N LEU A 87 14.29 -19.08 -1.00
CA LEU A 87 14.51 -17.88 -1.82
C LEU A 87 13.19 -17.21 -2.19
N VAL A 88 12.19 -18.01 -2.59
CA VAL A 88 10.90 -17.50 -3.04
C VAL A 88 10.10 -16.89 -1.88
N THR A 89 10.20 -17.49 -0.69
CA THR A 89 9.64 -16.94 0.54
C THR A 89 10.33 -15.62 0.91
N GLU A 90 11.67 -15.58 0.87
CA GLU A 90 12.43 -14.35 1.12
C GLU A 90 12.04 -13.21 0.16
N MET A 91 11.84 -13.53 -1.12
CA MET A 91 11.41 -12.54 -2.12
C MET A 91 10.03 -11.96 -1.82
N TYR A 92 9.11 -12.78 -1.30
CA TYR A 92 7.78 -12.32 -0.88
C TYR A 92 7.84 -11.48 0.40
N ASP A 93 8.68 -11.86 1.36
CA ASP A 93 8.89 -11.13 2.60
C ASP A 93 9.49 -9.75 2.32
N ASN A 94 10.43 -9.69 1.38
CA ASN A 94 11.04 -8.47 0.86
C ASN A 94 10.14 -7.64 -0.07
N LYS A 95 8.88 -8.05 -0.28
CA LYS A 95 7.90 -7.33 -1.11
C LYS A 95 8.35 -7.14 -2.56
N THR A 96 9.04 -8.15 -3.11
CA THR A 96 9.56 -8.12 -4.49
C THR A 96 8.42 -8.29 -5.49
N PHE A 97 8.22 -7.33 -6.40
CA PHE A 97 7.15 -7.43 -7.40
C PHE A 97 7.30 -8.67 -8.29
N PRO A 98 6.19 -9.27 -8.78
CA PRO A 98 6.25 -10.49 -9.57
C PRO A 98 7.15 -10.42 -10.81
N ARG A 99 7.25 -9.25 -11.45
CA ARG A 99 8.12 -9.05 -12.62
C ARG A 99 9.60 -9.19 -12.27
N ASP A 100 10.01 -8.57 -11.18
CA ASP A 100 11.40 -8.65 -10.70
C ASP A 100 11.68 -10.05 -10.16
N ALA A 101 10.68 -10.68 -9.54
CA ALA A 101 10.78 -12.02 -9.07
C ALA A 101 11.03 -13.04 -10.20
N VAL A 102 10.32 -12.91 -11.32
CA VAL A 102 10.57 -13.73 -12.51
C VAL A 102 12.00 -13.54 -13.03
N ASN A 103 12.50 -12.30 -13.09
CA ASN A 103 13.87 -12.04 -13.54
C ASN A 103 14.92 -12.71 -12.64
N ILE A 104 14.68 -12.72 -11.32
CA ILE A 104 15.54 -13.42 -10.36
C ILE A 104 15.45 -14.93 -10.58
N LEU A 105 14.24 -15.49 -10.65
CA LEU A 105 14.03 -16.93 -10.86
C LEU A 105 14.63 -17.44 -12.18
N GLN A 106 14.60 -16.64 -13.24
CA GLN A 106 15.26 -16.96 -14.51
C GLN A 106 16.77 -17.12 -14.34
N LYS A 107 17.42 -16.30 -13.51
CA LYS A 107 18.86 -16.46 -13.19
C LYS A 107 19.14 -17.77 -12.45
N HIS A 108 18.16 -18.31 -11.74
CA HIS A 108 18.23 -19.61 -11.06
C HIS A 108 17.73 -20.79 -11.93
N GLY A 109 17.50 -20.56 -13.23
CA GLY A 109 17.17 -21.62 -14.19
C GLY A 109 15.69 -22.00 -14.24
N VAL A 110 14.80 -21.04 -13.96
CA VAL A 110 13.35 -21.15 -14.19
C VAL A 110 13.00 -20.40 -15.48
N TYR A 111 13.01 -21.11 -16.62
CA TYR A 111 12.69 -20.60 -17.96
C TYR A 111 11.82 -21.60 -18.74
#